data_AF-A0A8X8WCJ3-F1
#
_entry.id   AF-A0A8X8WCJ3-F1
#
_cell.length_a   1.000
_cell.length_b   1.000
_cell.length_c   1.000
_cell.angle_alpha   90.00
_cell.angle_beta   90.00
_cell.angle_gamma   90.00
#
_symmetry.space_group_name_H-M   'P 1'
#
loop_
_entity.id
_entity.type
_entity.pdbx_description
1 polymer ?
#
loop_
_entity_poly.entity_id
_entity_poly.type
_entity_poly.pdbx_seq_one_letter_code
_entity_poly.pdbx_strand_id
1 'polypeptide(L)'
;MDELVGPRLYSCYKCRNHVCLHDDIISKAFQGRHGRAFLISLAMNIAVGPKEDRNLMTGLNTVADISCADCSEVLGWKYERA
;
A
#
# COMPACT_ATOMS: atom_id res chain seq x y z
N MET A 1 15.15 -30.71 7.05
CA MET A 1 15.60 -29.43 7.61
C MET A 1 14.77 -28.38 6.90
N ASP A 2 13.50 -28.26 7.30
CA ASP A 2 12.61 -27.21 6.80
C ASP A 2 13.17 -25.90 7.31
N GLU A 3 13.89 -25.20 6.44
CA GLU A 3 14.12 -23.77 6.62
C GLU A 3 12.72 -23.16 6.76
N LEU A 4 12.37 -22.82 8.00
CA LEU A 4 11.18 -22.06 8.34
C LEU A 4 11.37 -20.67 7.74
N VAL A 5 11.27 -20.55 6.42
CA VAL A 5 11.23 -19.27 5.72
C VAL A 5 9.90 -18.66 6.16
N GLY A 6 9.96 -17.88 7.23
CA GLY A 6 8.82 -17.13 7.72
C GLY A 6 8.20 -16.34 6.56
N PRO A 7 6.90 -16.03 6.64
CA PRO A 7 6.19 -15.33 5.58
C PRO A 7 6.96 -14.06 5.22
N ARG A 8 7.22 -13.87 3.92
CA ARG A 8 7.89 -12.65 3.44
C ARG A 8 6.93 -11.49 3.67
N LEU A 9 7.35 -10.54 4.50
CA LEU A 9 6.55 -9.39 4.91
C LEU A 9 7.16 -8.11 4.32
N TYR A 10 6.29 -7.15 4.03
CA TYR A 10 6.70 -5.78 3.75
C TYR A 10 6.35 -4.91 4.93
N SER A 11 7.30 -4.03 5.27
CA SER A 11 7.20 -3.15 6.41
C SER A 11 7.29 -1.69 5.98
N CYS A 12 6.71 -0.81 6.80
CA CYS A 12 6.94 0.61 6.72
C CYS A 12 8.45 0.89 6.75
N TYR A 13 8.93 1.68 5.79
CA TYR A 13 10.35 1.99 5.66
C TYR A 13 10.89 2.81 6.85
N LYS A 14 10.01 3.51 7.57
CA LYS A 14 10.36 4.42 8.66
C LYS A 14 10.36 3.75 10.03
N CYS A 15 9.27 3.09 10.41
CA CYS A 15 9.12 2.46 11.74
C CYS A 15 9.21 0.93 11.74
N ARG A 16 9.37 0.30 10.57
CA ARG A 16 9.40 -1.17 10.39
C ARG A 16 8.12 -1.92 10.76
N ASN A 17 7.01 -1.24 11.06
CA ASN A 17 5.72 -1.89 11.27
C ASN A 17 5.29 -2.68 10.02
N HIS A 18 4.68 -3.84 10.20
CA HIS A 18 4.26 -4.73 9.13
C HIS A 18 3.05 -4.15 8.39
N VAL A 19 3.15 -4.04 7.07
CA VAL A 19 2.14 -3.39 6.22
C VAL A 19 1.43 -4.40 5.33
N CYS A 20 2.12 -5.40 4.79
CA CYS A 20 1.48 -6.46 4.03
C CYS A 20 2.32 -7.74 3.97
N LEU A 21 1.69 -8.84 3.57
CA LEU A 21 2.37 -10.07 3.21
C LEU A 21 2.76 -10.04 1.72
N HIS A 22 3.79 -10.80 1.37
CA HIS A 22 4.18 -10.99 -0.02
C HIS A 22 3.08 -11.61 -0.87
N ASP A 23 2.29 -12.50 -0.27
CA ASP A 23 1.20 -13.21 -0.94
C ASP A 23 0.02 -12.28 -1.26
N ASP A 24 -0.09 -11.14 -0.58
CA ASP A 24 -1.09 -10.10 -0.86
C ASP A 24 -0.65 -9.17 -2.01
N ILE A 25 0.59 -9.30 -2.53
CA ILE A 25 1.03 -8.49 -3.67
C ILE A 25 0.42 -9.01 -4.96
N ILE A 26 -0.49 -8.22 -5.52
CA ILE A 26 -1.10 -8.46 -6.83
C ILE A 26 -0.08 -8.18 -7.94
N SER A 27 0.65 -7.06 -7.87
CA SER A 27 1.62 -6.69 -8.90
C SER A 27 2.79 -5.88 -8.36
N LYS A 28 4.00 -6.29 -8.75
CA LYS A 28 5.27 -5.58 -8.50
C LYS A 28 5.69 -4.65 -9.63
N ALA A 29 5.03 -4.77 -10.78
CA ALA A 29 5.30 -3.96 -11.97
C ALA A 29 4.30 -2.80 -12.10
N PHE A 30 3.54 -2.49 -11.06
CA PHE A 30 2.58 -1.40 -11.08
C PHE A 30 3.30 -0.05 -11.11
N GLN A 31 2.76 0.89 -11.89
CA GLN A 31 3.29 2.25 -12.01
C GLN A 31 2.32 3.22 -11.37
N GLY A 32 2.76 3.80 -10.25
CA GLY A 32 2.09 4.93 -9.64
C GLY A 32 2.53 6.26 -10.27
N ARG A 33 1.98 7.36 -9.76
CA ARG A 33 2.28 8.72 -10.25
C ARG A 33 3.77 9.09 -10.18
N HIS A 34 4.49 8.57 -9.19
CA HIS A 34 5.90 8.88 -8.93
C HIS A 34 6.87 7.77 -9.37
N GLY A 35 6.40 6.78 -10.14
CA GLY A 35 7.22 5.67 -10.63
C GLY A 35 6.73 4.31 -10.15
N ARG A 36 7.66 3.37 -9.90
CA ARG A 36 7.32 2.00 -9.50
C ARG A 36 6.60 1.99 -8.15
N ALA A 37 5.48 1.28 -8.09
CA ALA A 37 4.70 1.04 -6.88
C ALA A 37 4.27 -0.42 -6.83
N PHE A 38 3.91 -0.89 -5.64
CA PHE A 38 3.34 -2.23 -5.46
C PHE A 38 1.82 -2.11 -5.41
N LEU A 39 1.13 -2.94 -6.20
CA LEU A 39 -0.30 -3.13 -6.06
C LEU A 39 -0.54 -4.31 -5.12
N ILE A 40 -1.30 -4.07 -4.06
CA ILE A 40 -1.51 -5.01 -2.96
C ILE A 40 -3.02 -5.19 -2.76
N SER A 41 -3.48 -6.41 -2.51
CA SER A 41 -4.88 -6.73 -2.23
C SER A 41 -5.27 -6.33 -0.81
N LEU A 42 -4.40 -6.64 0.16
CA LEU A 42 -4.63 -6.43 1.57
C LEU A 42 -3.43 -5.71 2.20
N ALA A 43 -3.74 -4.72 3.02
CA ALA A 43 -2.77 -4.02 3.85
C ALA A 43 -3.26 -4.01 5.30
N MET A 44 -2.32 -4.14 6.23
CA MET A 44 -2.53 -4.20 7.68
C MET A 44 -1.70 -3.12 8.37
N ASN A 45 -2.09 -2.76 9.59
CA ASN A 45 -1.46 -1.69 10.38
C ASN A 45 -1.28 -0.37 9.61
N ILE A 46 -2.28 -0.05 8.80
CA ILE A 46 -2.37 1.19 8.06
C ILE A 46 -3.55 2.02 8.54
N ALA A 47 -3.41 3.35 8.45
CA ALA A 47 -4.49 4.30 8.60
C ALA A 47 -4.89 4.81 7.21
N VAL A 48 -6.19 4.74 6.92
CA VAL A 48 -6.78 5.28 5.72
C VAL A 48 -7.21 6.71 6.00
N GLY A 49 -6.69 7.65 5.22
CA GLY A 49 -7.02 9.07 5.29
C GLY A 49 -8.43 9.38 4.75
N PRO A 50 -8.79 10.68 4.72
CA PRO A 50 -10.03 11.10 4.11
C PRO A 50 -10.08 10.75 2.62
N LYS A 51 -11.29 10.58 2.10
CA LYS A 51 -11.51 10.39 0.67
C LYS A 51 -11.28 11.72 -0.05
N GLU A 52 -10.42 11.70 -1.04
CA GLU A 52 -10.08 12.85 -1.86
C GLU A 52 -10.29 12.52 -3.33
N ASP A 53 -10.96 13.41 -4.06
CA ASP A 53 -11.12 13.26 -5.49
C ASP A 53 -9.84 13.73 -6.20
N ARG A 54 -9.19 12.77 -6.88
CA ARG A 54 -7.92 13.00 -7.55
C ARG A 54 -8.05 12.68 -9.03
N ASN A 55 -7.61 13.62 -9.87
CA ASN A 55 -7.47 13.38 -11.30
C ASN A 55 -6.29 12.43 -11.54
N LEU A 56 -6.61 11.18 -11.89
CA LEU A 56 -5.67 10.17 -12.34
C LEU A 56 -5.73 10.04 -13.87
N MET A 57 -4.86 9.22 -14.44
CA MET A 57 -4.79 9.03 -15.89
C MET A 57 -6.11 8.54 -16.51
N THR A 58 -6.93 7.83 -15.72
CA THR A 58 -8.25 7.30 -16.12
C THR A 58 -9.41 8.27 -15.89
N GLY A 59 -9.18 9.45 -15.31
CA GLY A 59 -10.22 10.43 -14.97
C GLY A 59 -10.25 10.81 -13.49
N LEU A 60 -11.36 11.42 -13.05
CA LEU A 60 -11.59 11.76 -11.65
C LEU A 60 -11.88 10.47 -10.87
N ASN A 61 -11.01 10.13 -9.92
CA ASN A 61 -11.18 8.97 -9.07
C ASN A 61 -11.18 9.42 -7.61
N THR A 62 -12.07 8.85 -6.80
CA THR A 62 -12.01 9.05 -5.35
C THR A 62 -10.96 8.11 -4.79
N VAL A 63 -9.87 8.67 -4.28
CA VAL A 63 -8.78 7.94 -3.64
C VAL A 63 -8.73 8.28 -2.16
N ALA A 64 -8.12 7.41 -1.35
CA ALA A 64 -7.81 7.72 0.03
C ALA A 64 -6.34 7.40 0.29
N ASP A 65 -5.59 8.36 0.82
CA ASP A 65 -4.19 8.16 1.16
C ASP A 65 -4.07 7.11 2.28
N ILE A 66 -3.05 6.27 2.16
CA ILE A 66 -2.72 5.22 3.11
C ILE A 66 -1.45 5.63 3.82
N SER A 67 -1.51 5.67 5.14
CA SER A 67 -0.38 5.95 6.01
C SER A 67 -0.14 4.80 6.99
N CYS A 68 1.08 4.69 7.53
CA CYS A 68 1.37 3.72 8.59
C CYS A 68 0.62 4.10 9.87
N ALA A 69 -0.03 3.14 10.52
CA ALA A 69 -0.78 3.41 11.75
C ALA A 69 0.10 3.89 12.92
N ASP A 70 1.38 3.49 12.98
CA ASP A 70 2.25 3.82 14.11
C ASP A 70 2.99 5.16 13.96
N CYS A 71 3.49 5.44 12.76
CA CYS A 71 4.32 6.64 12.50
C CYS A 71 3.68 7.66 11.58
N SER A 72 2.45 7.40 11.11
CA SER A 72 1.67 8.24 10.20
C SER A 72 2.39 8.58 8.89
N GLU A 73 3.44 7.84 8.55
CA GLU A 73 4.17 8.01 7.29
C GLU A 73 3.29 7.57 6.12
N VAL A 74 3.17 8.40 5.09
CA VAL A 74 2.36 8.07 3.91
C VAL A 74 3.06 6.98 3.11
N LEU A 75 2.39 5.83 2.96
CA LEU A 75 2.92 4.65 2.27
C LEU A 75 2.35 4.50 0.86
N GLY A 76 1.17 5.06 0.61
CA GLY A 76 0.50 4.95 -0.68
C GLY A 76 -0.90 5.52 -0.63
N TRP A 77 -1.80 4.96 -1.44
CA TRP A 77 -3.20 5.36 -1.54
C TRP A 77 -4.02 4.17 -2.06
N LYS A 78 -5.31 4.16 -1.76
CA LYS A 78 -6.28 3.20 -2.31
C LYS A 78 -7.34 3.89 -3.12
N TYR A 79 -7.88 3.17 -4.09
CA TYR A 79 -9.10 3.57 -4.79
C TYR A 79 -10.31 3.27 -3.90
N GLU A 80 -11.17 4.26 -3.67
CA GLU A 80 -12.43 4.12 -2.94
C GLU A 80 -13.61 3.92 -3.89
N ARG A 81 -13.62 4.65 -5.02
CA ARG A 81 -14.58 4.49 -6.12
C ARG A 81 -13.93 4.89 -7.45
N ALA A 82 -14.22 4.07 -8.47
CA ALA A 82 -14.11 4.45 -9.88
C ALA A 82 -15.44 5.06 -10.35
#